data_AF-A0A077P6U6-F1
#
_entry.id   AF-A0A077P6U6-F1
#
_cell.length_a   1.000
_cell.length_b   1.000
_cell.length_c   1.000
_cell.angle_alpha   90.00
_cell.angle_beta   90.00
_cell.angle_gamma   90.00
#
_symmetry.space_group_name_H-M   'P 1'
#
loop_
_entity.id
_entity.type
_entity.pdbx_description
1 polymer ?
#
loop_
_entity_poly.entity_id
_entity_poly.type
_entity_poly.pdbx_seq_one_letter_code
_entity_poly.pdbx_strand_id
1 'polypeptide(L)'
;MTTKTYDFIAIGIGPFNLGLACLVQPIKEIASLFIDQKAGFNWHPGMMLESSTMQTPFMADLVTLASPTHPLSFLNYIKQKGHIYSFYIRESFFLMRKEYNQYCQWAAEQLSNLRFNTRVENISYDASTSLYTLHCADTLTGQKHQFSCKKLVLGTGPPSYRHISKNASRSLLRTVLPQQLELLCKDLNYMKRKSNVTNFVGKLLKTVSF
;
A
#
# COMPACT_ATOMS: atom_id res chain seq x y z
N MET A 1 -28.79 2.52 10.77
CA MET A 1 -27.40 2.31 11.20
C MET A 1 -26.51 3.13 10.31
N THR A 2 -25.83 4.14 10.84
CA THR A 2 -24.94 5.02 10.05
C THR A 2 -23.67 4.26 9.70
N THR A 3 -23.55 3.82 8.45
CA THR A 3 -22.33 3.21 7.91
C THR A 3 -21.23 4.27 7.88
N LYS A 4 -20.08 3.99 8.50
CA LYS A 4 -18.92 4.90 8.49
C LYS A 4 -18.48 5.17 7.05
N THR A 5 -18.43 6.42 6.65
CA THR A 5 -17.87 6.86 5.36
C THR A 5 -16.38 7.15 5.51
N TYR A 6 -15.55 6.55 4.66
CA TYR A 6 -14.11 6.81 4.60
C TYR A 6 -13.78 7.93 3.60
N ASP A 7 -12.72 8.68 3.83
CA ASP A 7 -12.20 9.62 2.84
C ASP A 7 -11.62 8.88 1.63
N PHE A 8 -10.96 7.75 1.86
CA PHE A 8 -10.62 6.82 0.81
C PHE A 8 -10.56 5.37 1.29
N ILE A 9 -10.78 4.44 0.36
CA ILE A 9 -10.46 3.03 0.54
C ILE A 9 -9.42 2.62 -0.49
N ALA A 10 -8.38 1.95 -0.04
CA ALA A 10 -7.33 1.40 -0.88
C ALA A 10 -7.49 -0.12 -1.03
N ILE A 11 -7.45 -0.62 -2.28
CA ILE A 11 -7.63 -2.04 -2.60
C ILE A 11 -6.28 -2.65 -2.98
N GLY A 12 -5.90 -3.70 -2.25
CA GLY A 12 -4.59 -4.34 -2.30
C GLY A 12 -3.62 -3.74 -1.29
N ILE A 13 -2.99 -4.58 -0.46
CA ILE A 13 -1.97 -4.19 0.53
C ILE A 13 -0.63 -4.75 0.05
N GLY A 14 -0.18 -4.26 -1.11
CA GLY A 14 1.21 -4.37 -1.54
C GLY A 14 2.10 -3.28 -0.91
N PRO A 15 3.42 -3.28 -1.17
CA PRO A 15 4.35 -2.31 -0.58
C PRO A 15 3.95 -0.85 -0.78
N PHE A 16 3.40 -0.48 -1.94
CA PHE A 16 2.96 0.88 -2.22
C PHE A 16 1.81 1.34 -1.31
N ASN A 17 0.74 0.55 -1.24
CA ASN A 17 -0.40 0.87 -0.37
C ASN A 17 -0.06 0.70 1.12
N LEU A 18 0.85 -0.20 1.47
CA LEU A 18 1.38 -0.28 2.84
C LEU A 18 2.17 1.00 3.21
N GLY A 19 2.97 1.54 2.28
CA GLY A 19 3.67 2.81 2.48
C GLY A 19 2.69 3.98 2.64
N LEU A 20 1.65 4.03 1.81
CA LEU A 20 0.57 5.01 1.96
C LEU A 20 -0.13 4.85 3.33
N ALA A 21 -0.42 3.63 3.77
CA ALA A 21 -1.03 3.37 5.08
C ALA A 21 -0.15 3.88 6.23
N CYS A 22 1.17 3.66 6.16
CA CYS A 22 2.13 4.21 7.11
C CYS A 22 2.07 5.74 7.15
N LEU A 23 2.13 6.40 5.99
CA LEU A 23 2.18 7.86 5.90
C LEU A 23 0.87 8.55 6.34
N VAL A 24 -0.27 7.87 6.18
CA VAL A 24 -1.58 8.41 6.59
C VAL A 24 -1.89 8.14 8.06
N GLN A 25 -1.32 7.09 8.67
CA GLN A 25 -1.55 6.75 10.08
C GLN A 25 -1.46 7.94 11.06
N PRO A 26 -0.47 8.85 11.00
CA PRO A 26 -0.40 9.97 11.94
C PRO A 26 -1.42 11.09 11.70
N ILE A 27 -2.16 11.07 10.58
CA ILE A 27 -3.10 12.12 10.17
C ILE A 27 -4.52 11.74 10.63
N LYS A 28 -4.94 12.21 11.81
CA LYS A 28 -6.20 11.81 12.47
C LYS A 28 -7.45 12.26 11.71
N GLU A 29 -7.33 13.28 10.89
CA GLU A 29 -8.42 13.88 10.12
C GLU A 29 -8.81 13.06 8.89
N ILE A 30 -7.99 12.07 8.49
CA ILE A 30 -8.23 11.25 7.30
C ILE A 30 -8.74 9.87 7.73
N ALA A 31 -10.02 9.61 7.46
CA ALA A 31 -10.59 8.27 7.62
C ALA A 31 -10.16 7.39 6.44
N SER A 32 -9.17 6.53 6.65
CA SER A 32 -8.66 5.58 5.64
C SER A 32 -8.95 4.12 6.01
N LEU A 33 -9.11 3.28 5.00
CA LEU A 33 -9.17 1.83 5.14
C LEU A 33 -8.44 1.17 3.96
N PHE A 34 -7.62 0.18 4.27
CA PHE A 34 -6.87 -0.60 3.30
C PHE A 34 -7.35 -2.04 3.35
N ILE A 35 -7.66 -2.63 2.20
CA ILE A 35 -8.30 -3.93 2.09
C ILE A 35 -7.43 -4.87 1.26
N ASP A 36 -7.18 -6.08 1.75
CA ASP A 36 -6.58 -7.16 0.97
C ASP A 36 -7.29 -8.49 1.23
N GLN A 37 -7.39 -9.32 0.19
CA GLN A 37 -7.99 -10.65 0.27
C GLN A 37 -7.07 -11.69 0.93
N LYS A 38 -5.75 -11.44 0.99
CA LYS A 38 -4.80 -12.31 1.67
C LYS A 38 -4.99 -12.21 3.18
N ALA A 39 -4.56 -13.25 3.90
CA ALA A 39 -4.64 -13.30 5.36
C ALA A 39 -3.65 -12.36 6.09
N GLY A 40 -2.63 -11.89 5.39
CA GLY A 40 -1.61 -10.99 5.92
C GLY A 40 -0.65 -10.54 4.84
N PHE A 41 0.28 -9.65 5.20
CA PHE A 41 1.30 -9.19 4.28
C PHE A 41 2.31 -10.30 3.97
N ASN A 42 2.45 -10.62 2.68
CA ASN A 42 3.49 -11.54 2.19
C ASN A 42 3.82 -11.20 0.72
N TRP A 43 4.99 -10.61 0.50
CA TRP A 43 5.36 -9.99 -0.77
C TRP A 43 6.19 -10.95 -1.63
N HIS A 44 5.56 -11.50 -2.68
CA HIS A 44 6.14 -12.47 -3.62
C HIS A 44 6.83 -13.69 -2.97
N PRO A 45 6.11 -14.51 -2.17
CA PRO A 45 6.71 -15.67 -1.50
C PRO A 45 7.42 -16.64 -2.46
N GLY A 46 6.89 -16.83 -3.68
CA GLY A 46 7.51 -17.68 -4.70
C GLY A 46 8.82 -17.16 -5.32
N MET A 47 9.26 -15.94 -4.98
CA MET A 47 10.49 -15.31 -5.48
C MET A 47 11.45 -14.93 -4.35
N MET A 48 11.26 -15.48 -3.15
CA MET A 48 12.15 -15.27 -1.99
C MET A 48 13.29 -16.29 -1.97
N LEU A 49 14.15 -16.28 -3.00
CA LEU A 49 15.38 -17.08 -2.98
C LEU A 49 16.30 -16.56 -1.87
N GLU A 50 17.04 -17.44 -1.21
CA GLU A 50 17.85 -17.10 -0.03
C GLU A 50 18.85 -15.96 -0.30
N SER A 51 19.50 -15.98 -1.47
CA SER A 51 20.49 -14.97 -1.89
C SER A 51 19.88 -13.73 -2.55
N SER A 52 18.55 -13.63 -2.64
CA SER A 52 17.90 -12.53 -3.37
C SER A 52 17.87 -11.23 -2.57
N THR A 53 18.29 -10.15 -3.23
CA THR A 53 18.26 -8.79 -2.69
C THR A 53 17.18 -7.93 -3.34
N MET A 54 16.87 -6.83 -2.67
CA MET A 54 16.18 -5.69 -3.25
C MET A 54 17.08 -5.01 -4.27
N GLN A 55 16.50 -4.52 -5.37
CA GLN A 55 17.21 -3.75 -6.39
C GLN A 55 17.28 -2.25 -6.06
N THR A 56 16.66 -1.85 -4.94
CA THR A 56 16.61 -0.46 -4.46
C THR A 56 17.30 -0.36 -3.10
N PRO A 57 17.99 0.77 -2.82
CA PRO A 57 18.58 1.02 -1.50
C PRO A 57 17.53 1.00 -0.39
N PHE A 58 17.93 0.66 0.84
CA PHE A 58 17.03 0.59 2.00
C PHE A 58 16.32 1.91 2.32
N MET A 59 16.83 3.06 1.87
CA MET A 59 16.15 4.35 2.04
C MET A 59 14.85 4.43 1.24
N ALA A 60 14.73 3.65 0.16
CA ALA A 60 13.47 3.41 -0.54
C ALA A 60 12.62 2.36 0.21
N ASP A 61 12.52 2.52 1.53
CA ASP A 61 11.57 1.80 2.37
C ASP A 61 10.15 2.40 2.23
N LEU A 62 9.25 2.08 3.15
CA LEU A 62 7.86 2.51 3.11
C LEU A 62 7.66 4.03 3.31
N VAL A 63 8.61 4.73 3.94
CA VAL A 63 8.35 6.07 4.51
C VAL A 63 9.53 7.06 4.47
N THR A 64 10.77 6.58 4.42
CA THR A 64 11.98 7.38 4.70
C THR A 64 12.14 8.53 3.70
N LEU A 65 11.90 8.32 2.41
CA LEU A 65 11.99 9.40 1.42
C LEU A 65 10.89 10.48 1.58
N ALA A 66 9.81 10.17 2.31
CA ALA A 66 8.74 11.11 2.61
C ALA A 66 8.89 11.77 3.99
N SER A 67 9.34 10.99 4.98
CA SER A 67 9.50 11.39 6.37
C SER A 67 10.57 10.51 7.03
N PRO A 68 11.86 10.93 6.99
CA PRO A 68 12.94 10.15 7.58
C PRO A 68 12.79 9.89 9.08
N THR A 69 12.02 10.74 9.78
CA THR A 69 11.74 10.59 11.22
C THR A 69 10.53 9.68 11.50
N HIS A 70 9.92 9.08 10.48
CA HIS A 70 8.74 8.25 10.67
C HIS A 70 9.11 6.98 11.49
N PRO A 71 8.30 6.61 12.51
CA PRO A 71 8.62 5.46 13.36
C PRO A 71 8.60 4.13 12.60
N LEU A 72 7.92 4.05 11.46
CA LEU A 72 7.91 2.87 10.60
C LEU A 72 9.04 2.86 9.54
N SER A 73 10.09 3.67 9.68
CA SER A 73 11.27 3.56 8.81
C SER A 73 12.02 2.25 9.03
N PHE A 74 12.72 1.77 8.00
CA PHE A 74 13.51 0.55 8.05
C PHE A 74 14.61 0.62 9.12
N LEU A 75 15.26 1.78 9.27
CA LEU A 75 16.29 1.97 10.31
C LEU A 75 15.67 1.88 11.72
N ASN A 76 14.46 2.37 11.94
CA ASN A 76 13.80 2.20 13.23
C ASN A 76 13.36 0.75 13.47
N TYR A 77 12.89 0.06 12.43
CA TYR A 77 12.62 -1.38 12.48
C TYR A 77 13.85 -2.16 12.94
N ILE A 78 15.00 -1.97 12.29
CA ILE A 78 16.20 -2.75 12.61
C ILE A 78 16.77 -2.38 13.98
N LYS A 79 16.57 -1.13 14.43
CA LYS A 79 16.84 -0.71 15.81
C LYS A 79 15.99 -1.47 16.81
N GLN A 80 14.67 -1.55 16.60
CA GLN A 80 13.75 -2.26 17.49
C GLN A 80 14.00 -3.77 17.53
N LYS A 81 14.50 -4.36 16.43
CA LYS A 81 14.93 -5.76 16.40
C LYS A 81 16.30 -6.01 17.04
N GLY A 82 17.00 -4.98 17.51
CA GLY A 82 18.32 -5.13 18.15
C GLY A 82 19.48 -5.41 17.18
N HIS A 83 19.27 -5.24 15.87
CA HIS A 83 20.24 -5.61 14.84
C HIS A 83 20.88 -4.40 14.13
N ILE A 84 20.64 -3.18 14.61
CA ILE A 84 21.14 -1.97 13.93
C ILE A 84 22.66 -1.93 13.75
N TYR A 85 23.44 -2.42 14.73
CA TYR A 85 24.90 -2.46 14.60
C TYR A 85 25.35 -3.53 13.61
N SER A 86 24.71 -4.70 13.60
CA SER A 86 24.97 -5.73 12.59
C SER A 86 24.64 -5.24 11.19
N PHE A 87 23.53 -4.51 11.02
CA PHE A 87 23.16 -3.89 9.76
C PHE A 87 24.16 -2.81 9.34
N TYR A 88 24.62 -1.97 10.28
CA TYR A 88 25.66 -0.98 10.04
C TYR A 88 26.97 -1.63 9.55
N ILE A 89 27.46 -2.65 10.26
CA ILE A 89 28.69 -3.37 9.91
C ILE A 89 28.55 -4.08 8.57
N ARG A 90 27.35 -4.57 8.21
CA ARG A 90 27.09 -5.21 6.92
C ARG A 90 27.39 -4.29 5.73
N GLU A 91 27.32 -2.96 5.92
CA GLU A 91 27.63 -1.92 4.94
C GLU A 91 27.01 -2.18 3.55
N SER A 92 25.80 -2.73 3.53
CA SER A 92 25.07 -3.03 2.30
C SER A 92 23.78 -2.24 2.23
N PHE A 93 23.66 -1.43 1.18
CA PHE A 93 22.45 -0.66 0.90
C PHE A 93 21.27 -1.54 0.49
N PHE A 94 21.52 -2.76 0.02
CA PHE A 94 20.50 -3.63 -0.56
C PHE A 94 20.04 -4.67 0.45
N LEU A 95 18.78 -4.56 0.85
CA LEU A 95 18.17 -5.51 1.79
C LEU A 95 17.99 -6.87 1.14
N MET A 96 18.06 -7.93 1.94
CA MET A 96 17.58 -9.23 1.49
C MET A 96 16.06 -9.14 1.28
N ARG A 97 15.51 -9.82 0.26
CA ARG A 97 14.05 -9.79 0.03
C ARG A 97 13.27 -10.31 1.25
N LYS A 98 13.81 -11.33 1.93
CA LYS A 98 13.26 -11.86 3.18
C LYS A 98 13.24 -10.81 4.29
N GLU A 99 14.31 -10.05 4.45
CA GLU A 99 14.44 -8.96 5.44
C GLU A 99 13.44 -7.84 5.14
N TYR A 100 13.31 -7.44 3.87
CA TYR A 100 12.31 -6.44 3.45
C TYR A 100 10.87 -6.92 3.69
N ASN A 101 10.58 -8.20 3.44
CA ASN A 101 9.27 -8.78 3.73
C ASN A 101 8.96 -8.77 5.24
N GLN A 102 9.91 -9.14 6.09
CA GLN A 102 9.77 -9.10 7.55
C GLN A 102 9.56 -7.66 8.06
N TYR A 103 10.29 -6.70 7.51
CA TYR A 103 10.07 -5.29 7.78
C TYR A 103 8.64 -4.84 7.43
N CYS A 104 8.15 -5.20 6.25
CA CYS A 104 6.78 -4.87 5.85
C CYS A 104 5.72 -5.55 6.75
N GLN A 105 5.95 -6.80 7.16
CA GLN A 105 5.07 -7.50 8.11
C GLN A 105 5.03 -6.78 9.46
N TRP A 106 6.18 -6.42 10.01
CA TRP A 106 6.28 -5.64 11.24
C TRP A 106 5.61 -4.26 11.13
N ALA A 107 5.70 -3.59 9.98
CA ALA A 107 5.00 -2.33 9.76
C ALA A 107 3.48 -2.54 9.71
N ALA A 108 3.01 -3.60 9.03
CA ALA A 108 1.59 -3.92 8.95
C ALA A 108 0.97 -4.24 10.31
N GLU A 109 1.69 -4.92 11.21
CA GLU A 109 1.25 -5.24 12.58
C GLU A 109 0.99 -4.00 13.45
N GLN A 110 1.58 -2.85 13.12
CA GLN A 110 1.42 -1.60 13.86
C GLN A 110 0.27 -0.72 13.36
N LEU A 111 -0.40 -1.11 12.27
CA LEU A 111 -1.40 -0.32 11.58
C LEU A 111 -2.81 -0.85 11.88
N SER A 112 -3.67 0.04 12.40
CA SER A 112 -5.07 -0.30 12.72
C SER A 112 -6.04 -0.10 11.55
N ASN A 113 -5.59 0.47 10.44
CA ASN A 113 -6.38 0.79 9.25
C ASN A 113 -6.25 -0.26 8.13
N LEU A 114 -5.63 -1.42 8.43
CA LEU A 114 -5.51 -2.55 7.51
C LEU A 114 -6.61 -3.59 7.79
N ARG A 115 -7.22 -4.11 6.74
CA ARG A 115 -8.19 -5.19 6.81
C ARG A 115 -7.82 -6.28 5.81
N PHE A 116 -7.16 -7.31 6.32
CA PHE A 116 -6.88 -8.55 5.61
C PHE A 116 -8.11 -9.45 5.55
N ASN A 117 -7.99 -10.60 4.87
CA ASN A 117 -9.06 -11.57 4.66
C ASN A 117 -10.33 -10.96 4.05
N THR A 118 -10.22 -9.89 3.28
CA THR A 118 -11.39 -9.16 2.76
C THR A 118 -11.26 -9.02 1.25
N ARG A 119 -12.05 -9.80 0.51
CA ARG A 119 -12.09 -9.77 -0.95
C ARG A 119 -13.15 -8.78 -1.41
N VAL A 120 -12.75 -7.78 -2.20
CA VAL A 120 -13.69 -6.89 -2.89
C VAL A 120 -14.28 -7.66 -4.07
N GLU A 121 -15.61 -7.77 -4.10
CA GLU A 121 -16.34 -8.50 -5.15
C GLU A 121 -16.98 -7.55 -6.17
N ASN A 122 -17.47 -6.40 -5.70
CA ASN A 122 -18.08 -5.40 -6.57
C ASN A 122 -17.87 -3.99 -6.02
N ILE A 123 -17.86 -3.01 -6.91
CA ILE A 123 -17.77 -1.58 -6.58
C ILE A 123 -18.88 -0.86 -7.35
N SER A 124 -19.70 -0.11 -6.65
CA SER A 124 -20.73 0.76 -7.23
C SER A 124 -20.44 2.22 -6.89
N TYR A 125 -20.85 3.13 -7.78
CA TYR A 125 -20.76 4.57 -7.55
C TYR A 125 -22.16 5.17 -7.59
N ASP A 126 -22.49 5.95 -6.58
CA ASP A 126 -23.73 6.69 -6.49
C ASP A 126 -23.47 8.17 -6.79
N ALA A 127 -23.97 8.64 -7.93
CA ALA A 127 -23.80 10.02 -8.38
C ALA A 127 -24.54 11.03 -7.49
N SER A 128 -25.62 10.62 -6.81
CA SER A 128 -26.41 11.53 -5.96
C SER A 128 -25.68 11.87 -4.66
N THR A 129 -24.96 10.90 -4.09
CA THR A 129 -24.16 11.08 -2.87
C THR A 129 -22.68 11.33 -3.16
N SER A 130 -22.24 11.13 -4.40
CA SER A 130 -20.83 11.18 -4.82
C SER A 130 -19.94 10.22 -4.00
N LEU A 131 -20.45 9.02 -3.72
CA LEU A 131 -19.76 8.00 -2.94
C LEU A 131 -19.60 6.70 -3.71
N TYR A 132 -18.45 6.06 -3.50
CA TYR A 132 -18.20 4.68 -3.86
C TYR A 132 -18.67 3.75 -2.75
N THR A 133 -19.26 2.62 -3.13
CA THR A 133 -19.64 1.52 -2.24
C THR A 133 -18.94 0.25 -2.68
N LEU A 134 -18.17 -0.34 -1.78
CA LEU A 134 -17.49 -1.62 -1.99
C LEU A 134 -18.30 -2.72 -1.32
N HIS A 135 -18.65 -3.74 -2.10
CA HIS A 135 -19.21 -4.99 -1.61
C HIS A 135 -18.05 -5.98 -1.45
N CYS A 136 -17.86 -6.44 -0.23
CA CYS A 136 -16.75 -7.31 0.13
C CYS A 136 -17.26 -8.61 0.76
N ALA A 137 -16.46 -9.66 0.66
CA ALA A 137 -16.65 -10.90 1.39
C ALA A 137 -15.40 -11.22 2.20
N ASP A 138 -15.60 -11.62 3.45
CA ASP A 138 -14.54 -12.19 4.26
C ASP A 138 -14.10 -13.54 3.64
N THR A 139 -12.80 -13.72 3.44
CA THR A 139 -12.27 -14.89 2.73
C THR A 139 -12.27 -16.17 3.56
N LEU A 140 -12.38 -16.06 4.89
CA LEU A 140 -12.42 -17.20 5.80
C LEU A 140 -13.86 -17.62 6.09
N THR A 141 -14.74 -16.65 6.34
CA THR A 141 -16.12 -16.90 6.81
C THR A 141 -17.17 -16.75 5.71
N GLY A 142 -16.85 -16.07 4.60
CA GLY A 142 -17.81 -15.70 3.57
C GLY A 142 -18.74 -14.56 3.97
N GLN A 143 -18.58 -13.98 5.17
CA GLN A 143 -19.43 -12.90 5.65
C GLN A 143 -19.34 -11.69 4.71
N LYS A 144 -20.51 -11.14 4.34
CA LYS A 144 -20.57 -9.96 3.48
C LYS A 144 -20.39 -8.69 4.30
N HIS A 145 -19.58 -7.78 3.77
CA HIS A 145 -19.34 -6.46 4.33
C HIS A 145 -19.56 -5.41 3.25
N GLN A 146 -20.02 -4.23 3.67
CA GLN A 146 -20.17 -3.09 2.80
C GLN A 146 -19.42 -1.90 3.41
N PHE A 147 -18.61 -1.24 2.58
CA PHE A 147 -17.87 -0.04 2.97
C PHE A 147 -18.15 1.07 1.98
N SER A 148 -18.24 2.31 2.47
CA SER A 148 -18.46 3.48 1.63
C SER A 148 -17.30 4.46 1.74
N CYS A 149 -16.91 5.06 0.63
CA CYS A 149 -15.82 6.03 0.61
C CYS A 149 -15.99 7.10 -0.47
N LYS A 150 -15.34 8.24 -0.27
CA LYS A 150 -15.31 9.32 -1.27
C LYS A 150 -14.38 9.00 -2.44
N LYS A 151 -13.29 8.25 -2.20
CA LYS A 151 -12.23 7.99 -3.19
C LYS A 151 -11.70 6.56 -3.12
N LEU A 152 -11.20 6.06 -4.25
CA LEU A 152 -10.54 4.76 -4.37
C LEU A 152 -9.06 4.92 -4.68
N VAL A 153 -8.24 4.01 -4.13
CA VAL A 153 -6.81 3.86 -4.48
C VAL A 153 -6.57 2.40 -4.89
N LEU A 154 -6.18 2.16 -6.14
CA LEU A 154 -6.01 0.81 -6.69
C LEU A 154 -4.54 0.39 -6.66
N GLY A 155 -4.21 -0.55 -5.75
CA GLY A 155 -2.86 -1.11 -5.57
C GLY A 155 -2.87 -2.64 -5.55
N THR A 156 -3.68 -3.26 -6.41
CA THR A 156 -3.89 -4.73 -6.48
C THR A 156 -2.67 -5.52 -6.98
N GLY A 157 -1.70 -4.83 -7.58
CA GLY A 157 -0.54 -5.44 -8.23
C GLY A 157 -0.88 -6.15 -9.54
N PRO A 158 0.12 -6.49 -10.36
CA PRO A 158 -0.10 -7.15 -11.63
C PRO A 158 -0.45 -8.63 -11.44
N PRO A 159 -1.33 -9.21 -12.26
CA PRO A 159 -1.54 -10.65 -12.30
C PRO A 159 -0.29 -11.35 -12.85
N SER A 160 -0.09 -12.62 -12.46
CA SER A 160 0.94 -13.45 -13.09
C SER A 160 0.61 -13.67 -14.57
N TYR A 161 1.56 -13.38 -15.46
CA TYR A 161 1.36 -13.41 -16.92
C TYR A 161 0.80 -14.74 -17.48
N ARG A 162 1.02 -15.89 -16.81
CA ARG A 162 0.48 -17.19 -17.23
C ARG A 162 -1.05 -17.32 -17.15
N HIS A 163 -1.75 -16.46 -16.41
CA HIS A 163 -3.21 -16.54 -16.21
C HIS A 163 -4.04 -15.60 -17.11
N ILE A 164 -3.43 -14.93 -18.10
CA ILE A 164 -4.22 -14.23 -19.13
C ILE A 164 -4.82 -15.29 -20.06
N SER A 165 -5.98 -15.81 -19.67
CA SER A 165 -6.91 -16.46 -20.62
C SER A 165 -7.08 -15.51 -21.81
N LYS A 166 -7.00 -16.06 -23.04
CA LYS A 166 -7.11 -15.32 -24.31
C LYS A 166 -8.40 -14.47 -24.45
N ASN A 167 -9.31 -14.52 -23.47
CA ASN A 167 -10.57 -13.79 -23.45
C ASN A 167 -10.59 -12.53 -22.55
N ALA A 168 -9.49 -12.16 -21.89
CA ALA A 168 -9.43 -10.87 -21.20
C ALA A 168 -9.30 -9.74 -22.24
N SER A 169 -10.41 -9.02 -22.45
CA SER A 169 -10.52 -7.93 -23.43
C SER A 169 -9.30 -6.99 -23.41
N ARG A 170 -8.83 -6.63 -24.61
CA ARG A 170 -7.66 -5.77 -24.88
C ARG A 170 -7.70 -4.36 -24.25
N SER A 171 -8.76 -4.00 -23.51
CA SER A 171 -8.94 -2.68 -22.90
C SER A 171 -8.16 -2.46 -21.60
N LEU A 172 -7.87 -3.52 -20.83
CA LEU A 172 -7.20 -3.39 -19.51
C LEU A 172 -5.66 -3.32 -19.57
N LEU A 173 -5.05 -3.77 -20.66
CA LEU A 173 -3.58 -3.92 -20.76
C LEU A 173 -2.83 -2.64 -21.15
N ARG A 174 -3.52 -1.58 -21.62
CA ARG A 174 -2.87 -0.32 -22.03
C ARG A 174 -2.78 0.75 -20.94
N THR A 175 -3.51 0.62 -19.84
CA THR A 175 -3.70 1.76 -18.92
C THR A 175 -2.78 1.74 -17.68
N VAL A 176 -2.31 0.57 -17.25
CA VAL A 176 -1.79 0.43 -15.88
C VAL A 176 -0.27 0.61 -15.75
N LEU A 177 0.51 0.33 -16.80
CA LEU A 177 1.98 0.26 -16.70
C LEU A 177 2.72 1.60 -16.85
N PRO A 178 2.34 2.55 -17.73
CA PRO A 178 3.09 3.80 -17.86
C PRO A 178 2.76 4.86 -16.79
N GLN A 179 1.53 4.86 -16.24
CA GLN A 179 1.08 5.94 -15.35
C GLN A 179 1.62 5.85 -13.92
N GLN A 180 1.94 4.65 -13.41
CA GLN A 180 2.39 4.49 -12.02
C GLN A 180 3.81 5.02 -11.77
N LEU A 181 4.70 5.02 -12.79
CA LEU A 181 6.06 5.55 -12.65
C LEU A 181 6.15 7.07 -12.82
N GLU A 182 5.32 7.66 -13.70
CA GLU A 182 5.41 9.10 -14.00
C GLU A 182 4.90 9.99 -12.85
N LEU A 183 3.97 9.46 -12.05
CA LEU A 183 3.41 10.12 -10.86
C LEU A 183 4.40 10.22 -9.70
N LEU A 184 5.29 9.25 -9.53
CA LEU A 184 6.32 9.26 -8.49
C LEU A 184 7.46 10.24 -8.80
N CYS A 185 7.82 10.41 -10.08
CA CYS A 185 8.95 11.27 -10.47
C CYS A 185 8.63 12.77 -10.46
N LYS A 186 7.39 13.18 -10.77
CA LYS A 186 7.03 14.60 -10.88
C LYS A 186 6.87 15.32 -9.54
N ASP A 187 6.63 14.61 -8.43
CA ASP A 187 6.40 15.20 -7.10
C ASP A 187 7.60 15.11 -6.12
N LEU A 188 8.77 14.59 -6.55
CA LEU A 188 9.99 14.52 -5.71
C LEU A 188 10.49 15.88 -5.21
N ASN A 189 10.20 16.98 -5.91
CA ASN A 189 10.53 18.33 -5.45
C ASN A 189 9.60 18.86 -4.33
N TYR A 190 8.45 18.22 -4.10
CA TYR A 190 7.40 18.70 -3.19
C TYR A 190 7.55 18.17 -1.75
N MET A 191 8.27 17.06 -1.56
CA MET A 191 8.37 16.31 -0.30
C MET A 191 9.28 16.93 0.79
N LYS A 192 9.78 18.17 0.61
CA LYS A 192 10.81 18.76 1.49
C LYS A 192 10.30 19.32 2.85
N ARG A 193 9.00 19.32 3.18
CA ARG A 193 8.48 19.88 4.45
C ARG A 193 7.32 19.07 5.05
N LYS A 194 7.22 19.02 6.39
CA LYS A 194 6.19 18.27 7.15
C LYS A 194 4.74 18.70 6.83
N SER A 195 4.53 19.96 6.43
CA SER A 195 3.24 20.48 5.92
C SER A 195 2.83 19.90 4.56
N ASN A 196 3.75 19.27 3.84
CA ASN A 196 3.54 18.82 2.45
C ASN A 196 3.12 17.35 2.36
N VAL A 197 3.21 16.54 3.43
CA VAL A 197 2.74 15.15 3.40
C VAL A 197 1.21 15.09 3.34
N THR A 198 0.51 15.93 4.12
CA THR A 198 -0.95 16.08 4.05
C THR A 198 -1.39 16.58 2.67
N ASN A 199 -0.65 17.54 2.10
CA ASN A 199 -0.90 18.03 0.73
C ASN A 199 -0.56 16.99 -0.34
N PHE A 200 0.49 16.19 -0.16
CA PHE A 200 0.88 15.10 -1.06
C PHE A 200 -0.16 13.99 -1.06
N VAL A 201 -0.61 13.52 0.12
CA VAL A 201 -1.71 12.56 0.22
C VAL A 201 -2.98 13.16 -0.41
N GLY A 202 -3.30 14.43 -0.10
CA GLY A 202 -4.43 15.13 -0.72
C GLY A 202 -4.35 15.24 -2.25
N LYS A 203 -3.14 15.38 -2.81
CA LYS A 203 -2.86 15.51 -4.24
C LYS A 203 -2.79 14.15 -4.94
N LEU A 204 -2.19 13.13 -4.32
CA LEU A 204 -2.22 11.72 -4.75
C LEU A 204 -3.67 11.24 -4.83
N LEU A 205 -4.49 11.58 -3.82
CA LEU A 205 -5.94 11.35 -3.83
C LEU A 205 -6.69 12.22 -4.84
N LYS A 206 -6.10 13.24 -5.47
CA LYS A 206 -6.73 13.97 -6.60
C LYS A 206 -6.32 13.40 -7.95
N THR A 207 -5.16 12.75 -8.04
CA THR A 207 -4.60 12.26 -9.31
C THR A 207 -4.85 10.77 -9.57
N VAL A 208 -5.12 9.97 -8.54
CA VAL A 208 -5.45 8.53 -8.66
C VAL A 208 -6.98 8.28 -8.61
N SER A 209 -7.79 9.33 -8.48
CA SER A 209 -9.25 9.22 -8.56
C SER A 209 -9.69 9.05 -10.02
N PHE A 210 -10.31 7.91 -10.31
CA PHE A 210 -11.24 7.75 -11.42
C PHE A 210 -12.64 8.20 -10.99
#